data_AF-A0ABC9QWI0-F1
#
_entry.id   AF-A0ABC9QWI0-F1
#
_cell.length_a   1.000
_cell.length_b   1.000
_cell.length_c   1.000
_cell.angle_alpha   90.00
_cell.angle_beta   90.00
_cell.angle_gamma   90.00
#
_symmetry.space_group_name_H-M   'P 1'
#
loop_
_entity.id
_entity.type
_entity.pdbx_description
1 polymer ?
#
loop_
_entity_poly.entity_id
_entity_poly.type
_entity_poly.pdbx_seq_one_letter_code
_entity_poly.pdbx_strand_id
1 'polypeptide(L)'
;KVDTSNKNKKLPGAKFNIEDSNGKVVGELVTDEKGEAISKDLPIGNYTLVEVEAPKDYELLKDKVAVKVEKDALVEMKIGNKKLLDPGGKIEIEKVDDKDINLKLKGAVFQVLDKEGKEVARLTTDEKGKVISKQLVLGKYTIKEIKAPNGYMLLRDPIDVEITETVRTQKITVKNTKNNWVIPNTGGSGTTIFYVIGVILMFGVLCFYKKNRV
;
A
#
# COMPACT_ATOMS: atom_id res chain seq x y z
N LYS A 1 22.03 -20.27 -9.39
CA LYS A 1 21.19 -19.94 -8.21
C LYS A 1 20.01 -19.07 -8.63
N VAL A 2 18.79 -19.45 -8.26
CA VAL A 2 17.56 -18.79 -8.73
C VAL A 2 16.51 -18.66 -7.63
N ASP A 3 15.50 -17.82 -7.86
CA ASP A 3 14.28 -17.79 -7.04
C ASP A 3 13.43 -19.04 -7.31
N THR A 4 12.96 -19.71 -6.24
CA THR A 4 12.14 -20.93 -6.35
C THR A 4 10.81 -20.68 -7.07
N SER A 5 10.20 -19.50 -6.89
CA SER A 5 8.93 -19.11 -7.51
C SER A 5 9.12 -18.50 -8.90
N ASN A 6 10.31 -17.98 -9.22
CA ASN A 6 10.64 -17.45 -10.55
C ASN A 6 12.04 -17.85 -10.99
N LYS A 7 12.14 -18.96 -11.75
CA LYS A 7 13.43 -19.51 -12.22
C LYS A 7 14.24 -18.59 -13.15
N ASN A 8 13.63 -17.53 -13.69
CA ASN A 8 14.34 -16.53 -14.50
C ASN A 8 15.04 -15.47 -13.62
N LYS A 9 14.59 -15.31 -12.37
CA LYS A 9 15.22 -14.39 -11.42
C LYS A 9 16.48 -15.03 -10.85
N LYS A 10 17.63 -14.50 -11.25
CA LYS A 10 18.96 -14.92 -10.77
C LYS A 10 19.28 -14.28 -9.43
N LEU A 11 19.98 -15.01 -8.57
CA LEU A 11 20.29 -14.56 -7.20
C LEU A 11 21.81 -14.45 -6.97
N PRO A 12 22.36 -13.23 -6.93
CA PRO A 12 23.75 -12.98 -6.54
C PRO A 12 23.97 -13.10 -5.03
N GLY A 13 25.22 -13.34 -4.63
CA GLY A 13 25.68 -13.28 -3.26
C GLY A 13 25.33 -14.47 -2.37
N ALA A 14 24.78 -15.57 -2.92
CA ALA A 14 24.68 -16.81 -2.15
C ALA A 14 26.08 -17.37 -1.91
N LYS A 15 26.39 -17.78 -0.68
CA LYS A 15 27.65 -18.46 -0.35
C LYS A 15 27.41 -19.92 -0.03
N PHE A 16 28.19 -20.78 -0.66
CA PHE A 16 28.17 -22.22 -0.43
C PHE A 16 29.54 -22.74 -0.03
N ASN A 17 29.53 -23.70 0.88
CA ASN A 17 30.68 -24.56 1.14
C ASN A 17 30.52 -25.86 0.35
N ILE A 18 31.64 -26.35 -0.19
CA ILE A 18 31.78 -27.68 -0.76
C ILE A 18 32.42 -28.55 0.31
N GLU A 19 31.66 -29.50 0.85
CA GLU A 19 32.11 -30.48 1.84
C GLU A 19 32.45 -31.81 1.16
N ASP A 20 33.56 -32.44 1.56
CA ASP A 20 33.87 -33.82 1.16
C ASP A 20 33.02 -34.85 1.92
N SER A 21 33.23 -36.14 1.65
CA SER A 21 32.51 -37.24 2.33
C SER A 21 32.72 -37.30 3.85
N ASN A 22 33.76 -36.64 4.37
CA ASN A 22 34.06 -36.55 5.80
C ASN A 22 33.51 -35.27 6.43
N GLY A 23 32.81 -34.42 5.65
CA GLY A 23 32.30 -33.13 6.09
C GLY A 23 33.35 -32.02 6.15
N LYS A 24 34.56 -32.25 5.61
CA LYS A 24 35.60 -31.21 5.55
C LYS A 24 35.29 -30.25 4.42
N VAL A 25 35.33 -28.95 4.69
CA VAL A 25 35.22 -27.91 3.65
C VAL A 25 36.46 -27.94 2.77
N VAL A 26 36.26 -28.20 1.48
CA VAL A 26 37.30 -28.30 0.45
C VAL A 26 37.20 -27.19 -0.60
N GLY A 27 36.14 -26.38 -0.56
CA GLY A 27 35.96 -25.22 -1.43
C GLY A 27 34.82 -24.33 -0.97
N GLU A 28 34.81 -23.10 -1.49
CA GLU A 28 33.77 -22.11 -1.26
C GLU A 28 33.32 -21.54 -2.61
N LEU A 29 32.04 -21.22 -2.73
CA LEU A 29 31.44 -20.63 -3.92
C LEU A 29 30.63 -19.40 -3.52
N VAL A 30 30.75 -18.33 -4.28
CA VAL A 30 29.90 -17.15 -4.15
C VAL A 30 29.25 -16.88 -5.50
N THR A 31 27.93 -16.73 -5.53
CA THR A 31 27.24 -16.50 -6.80
C THR A 31 27.41 -15.06 -7.27
N ASP A 32 27.71 -14.91 -8.56
CA ASP A 32 27.89 -13.63 -9.24
C ASP A 32 26.55 -12.94 -9.57
N GLU A 33 26.61 -11.79 -10.27
CA GLU A 33 25.42 -11.03 -10.71
C GLU A 33 24.45 -11.83 -11.59
N LYS A 34 24.94 -12.86 -12.28
CA LYS A 34 24.12 -13.79 -13.09
C LYS A 34 23.60 -14.96 -12.26
N GLY A 35 23.91 -15.01 -10.97
CA GLY A 35 23.57 -16.08 -10.05
C GLY A 35 24.36 -17.36 -10.32
N GLU A 36 25.52 -17.26 -10.95
CA GLU A 36 26.38 -18.38 -11.34
C GLU A 36 27.62 -18.42 -10.44
N ALA A 37 28.13 -19.62 -10.20
CA ALA A 37 29.39 -19.86 -9.49
C ALA A 37 29.99 -21.17 -10.02
N ILE A 38 31.30 -21.20 -10.21
CA ILE A 38 32.03 -22.37 -10.69
C ILE A 38 33.14 -22.66 -9.68
N SER A 39 33.25 -23.93 -9.28
CA SER A 39 34.32 -24.36 -8.38
C SER A 39 35.66 -24.41 -9.09
N LYS A 40 36.73 -24.50 -8.32
CA LYS A 40 37.99 -25.03 -8.84
C LYS A 40 37.82 -26.51 -9.19
N ASP A 41 38.79 -27.06 -9.90
CA ASP A 41 38.83 -28.50 -10.19
C ASP A 41 38.84 -29.30 -8.88
N LEU A 42 37.94 -30.28 -8.81
CA LEU A 42 37.80 -31.16 -7.66
C LEU A 42 38.18 -32.60 -8.07
N PRO A 43 38.86 -33.35 -7.19
CA PRO A 43 39.08 -34.78 -7.41
C PRO A 43 37.76 -35.55 -7.59
N ILE A 44 37.82 -36.67 -8.30
CA ILE A 44 36.70 -37.60 -8.45
C ILE A 44 36.23 -38.04 -7.06
N GLY A 45 34.93 -37.90 -6.79
CA GLY A 45 34.39 -38.18 -5.46
C GLY A 45 32.96 -37.68 -5.27
N ASN A 46 32.45 -37.91 -4.06
CA ASN A 46 31.15 -37.40 -3.62
C ASN A 46 31.38 -36.18 -2.72
N TYR A 47 30.63 -35.12 -3.00
CA TYR A 47 30.66 -33.86 -2.29
C TYR A 47 29.26 -33.44 -1.90
N THR A 48 29.19 -32.51 -0.96
CA THR A 48 27.95 -31.90 -0.50
C THR A 48 28.08 -30.39 -0.56
N LEU A 49 27.15 -29.74 -1.25
CA LEU A 49 27.00 -28.30 -1.23
C LEU A 49 26.10 -27.90 -0.07
N VAL A 50 26.62 -27.02 0.78
CA VAL A 50 25.91 -26.47 1.94
C VAL A 50 25.84 -24.95 1.77
N GLU A 51 24.63 -24.41 1.69
CA GLU A 51 24.46 -22.94 1.68
C GLU A 51 24.74 -22.42 3.09
N VAL A 52 25.75 -21.55 3.20
CA VAL A 52 26.14 -20.93 4.48
C VAL A 52 25.65 -19.50 4.62
N GLU A 53 25.40 -18.83 3.49
CA GLU A 53 24.81 -17.50 3.44
C GLU A 53 23.82 -17.41 2.29
N ALA A 54 22.57 -17.07 2.61
CA ALA A 54 21.53 -16.88 1.61
C ALA A 54 21.73 -15.54 0.88
N PRO A 55 21.27 -15.42 -0.38
CA PRO A 55 21.10 -14.12 -1.02
C PRO A 55 20.27 -13.18 -0.14
N LYS A 56 20.52 -11.88 -0.26
CA LYS A 56 19.73 -10.84 0.42
C LYS A 56 18.23 -11.02 0.13
N ASP A 57 17.42 -10.99 1.19
CA ASP A 57 15.96 -11.17 1.15
C ASP A 57 15.50 -12.59 0.74
N TYR A 58 16.33 -13.62 0.92
CA TYR A 58 15.99 -15.03 0.70
C TYR A 58 16.21 -15.88 1.96
N GLU A 59 15.39 -16.92 2.10
CA GLU A 59 15.53 -17.91 3.17
C GLU A 59 16.80 -18.73 2.94
N LEU A 60 17.56 -19.01 4.01
CA LEU A 60 18.71 -19.91 3.95
C LEU A 60 18.23 -21.34 3.68
N LEU A 61 18.83 -21.99 2.67
CA LEU A 61 18.52 -23.37 2.34
C LEU A 61 19.07 -24.29 3.43
N LYS A 62 18.18 -24.99 4.13
CA LYS A 62 18.56 -25.98 5.15
C LYS A 62 18.96 -27.31 4.55
N ASP A 63 18.44 -27.62 3.36
CA ASP A 63 18.70 -28.87 2.67
C ASP A 63 20.09 -28.83 2.03
N LYS A 64 20.87 -29.88 2.27
CA LYS A 64 22.17 -30.08 1.65
C LYS A 64 22.00 -30.69 0.26
N VAL A 65 22.84 -30.29 -0.70
CA VAL A 65 22.77 -30.80 -2.08
C VAL A 65 23.97 -31.73 -2.35
N ALA A 66 23.70 -33.01 -2.57
CA ALA A 66 24.74 -33.98 -2.91
C ALA A 66 25.17 -33.86 -4.38
N VAL A 67 26.47 -33.98 -4.63
CA VAL A 67 27.10 -33.87 -5.95
C VAL A 67 28.11 -34.98 -6.11
N LYS A 68 28.07 -35.69 -7.24
CA LYS A 68 29.10 -36.67 -7.61
C LYS A 68 29.94 -36.09 -8.74
N VAL A 69 31.24 -35.98 -8.53
CA VAL A 69 32.22 -35.53 -9.54
C VAL A 69 32.86 -36.77 -10.17
N GLU A 70 32.78 -36.85 -11.49
CA GLU A 70 33.37 -37.92 -12.31
C GLU A 70 34.49 -37.36 -13.20
N LYS A 71 35.25 -38.25 -13.83
CA LYS A 71 36.40 -37.85 -14.65
C LYS A 71 35.94 -36.99 -15.84
N ASP A 72 36.61 -35.86 -16.04
CA ASP A 72 36.39 -34.93 -17.17
C ASP A 72 34.92 -34.45 -17.31
N ALA A 73 34.15 -34.44 -16.22
CA ALA A 73 32.73 -34.08 -16.22
C ALA A 73 32.50 -32.72 -15.54
N LEU A 74 31.76 -31.84 -16.22
CA LEU A 74 31.19 -30.62 -15.63
C LEU A 74 29.77 -30.91 -15.14
N VAL A 75 29.53 -30.75 -13.85
CA VAL A 75 28.21 -30.94 -13.26
C VAL A 75 27.51 -29.59 -13.11
N GLU A 76 26.46 -29.37 -13.90
CA GLU A 76 25.62 -28.18 -13.78
C GLU A 76 24.40 -28.44 -12.90
N MET A 77 24.09 -27.50 -12.01
CA MET A 77 22.90 -27.57 -11.18
C MET A 77 22.23 -26.23 -10.92
N LYS A 78 20.93 -26.29 -10.71
CA LYS A 78 20.10 -25.13 -10.36
C LYS A 78 19.56 -25.29 -8.95
N ILE A 79 20.17 -24.58 -8.02
CA ILE A 79 19.72 -24.47 -6.63
C ILE A 79 18.78 -23.25 -6.54
N GLY A 80 17.62 -23.44 -5.91
CA GLY A 80 16.61 -22.41 -5.72
C GLY A 80 16.45 -22.01 -4.25
N ASN A 81 16.30 -20.71 -3.96
CA ASN A 81 15.84 -20.28 -2.64
C ASN A 81 14.45 -19.67 -2.70
N LYS A 82 13.72 -19.92 -1.63
CA LYS A 82 12.46 -19.25 -1.36
C LYS A 82 12.76 -17.81 -0.93
N LYS A 83 12.11 -16.85 -1.59
CA LYS A 83 12.21 -15.44 -1.18
C LYS A 83 11.66 -15.29 0.23
N LEU A 84 12.35 -14.54 1.08
CA LEU A 84 11.78 -14.12 2.35
C LEU A 84 10.51 -13.33 2.04
N LEU A 85 9.44 -13.75 2.69
CA LEU A 85 8.20 -13.01 2.72
C LEU A 85 8.49 -11.67 3.40
N ASP A 86 8.25 -10.54 2.70
CA ASP A 86 8.46 -9.19 3.25
C ASP A 86 7.87 -9.11 4.67
N PRO A 87 8.57 -8.64 5.72
CA PRO A 87 8.12 -8.78 7.11
C PRO A 87 6.87 -7.96 7.48
N GLY A 88 6.19 -7.41 6.48
CA GLY A 88 5.04 -6.54 6.67
C GLY A 88 3.93 -6.81 5.66
N GLY A 89 2.97 -5.91 5.64
CA GLY A 89 1.92 -5.85 4.63
C GLY A 89 1.66 -4.44 4.13
N LYS A 90 0.52 -4.27 3.47
CA LYS A 90 0.07 -3.00 2.91
C LYS A 90 -1.42 -2.81 3.15
N ILE A 91 -1.84 -1.56 3.11
CA ILE A 91 -3.24 -1.17 3.08
C ILE A 91 -3.53 -0.62 1.69
N GLU A 92 -4.56 -1.16 1.05
CA GLU A 92 -5.11 -0.68 -0.22
C GLU A 92 -6.49 -0.08 0.06
N ILE A 93 -6.66 1.20 -0.29
CA ILE A 93 -7.91 1.93 -0.10
C ILE A 93 -8.52 2.18 -1.48
N GLU A 94 -9.80 1.83 -1.62
CA GLU A 94 -10.63 2.26 -2.74
C GLU A 94 -11.71 3.23 -2.24
N LYS A 95 -11.69 4.44 -2.77
CA LYS A 95 -12.59 5.52 -2.39
C LYS A 95 -13.71 5.65 -3.41
N VAL A 96 -14.94 5.61 -2.91
CA VAL A 96 -16.15 5.59 -3.74
C VAL A 96 -17.24 6.53 -3.19
N ASP A 97 -18.21 6.88 -4.03
CA ASP A 97 -19.47 7.49 -3.60
C ASP A 97 -20.33 6.47 -2.82
N ASP A 98 -21.06 6.97 -1.83
CA ASP A 98 -21.88 6.15 -0.94
C ASP A 98 -23.12 5.54 -1.64
N LYS A 99 -23.66 6.22 -2.65
CA LYS A 99 -24.84 5.80 -3.43
C LYS A 99 -24.44 5.10 -4.73
N ASP A 100 -23.32 5.47 -5.35
CA ASP A 100 -22.78 4.83 -6.55
C ASP A 100 -21.35 4.35 -6.35
N ILE A 101 -21.19 3.06 -6.03
CA ILE A 101 -19.88 2.43 -5.79
C ILE A 101 -18.96 2.39 -7.03
N ASN A 102 -19.53 2.57 -8.23
CA ASN A 102 -18.75 2.65 -9.48
C ASN A 102 -18.12 4.04 -9.66
N LEU A 103 -18.67 5.07 -9.01
CA LEU A 103 -18.11 6.41 -9.01
C LEU A 103 -16.90 6.48 -8.06
N LYS A 104 -15.71 6.40 -8.64
CA LYS A 104 -14.43 6.44 -7.91
C LYS A 104 -14.02 7.87 -7.60
N LEU A 105 -13.50 8.10 -6.39
CA LEU A 105 -13.23 9.45 -5.88
C LEU A 105 -11.74 9.73 -5.68
N LYS A 106 -11.21 10.63 -6.52
CA LYS A 106 -9.85 11.16 -6.42
C LYS A 106 -9.70 12.19 -5.30
N GLY A 107 -8.50 12.27 -4.75
CA GLY A 107 -8.06 13.39 -3.92
C GLY A 107 -8.49 13.32 -2.45
N ALA A 108 -9.06 12.20 -2.00
CA ALA A 108 -9.19 11.92 -0.57
C ALA A 108 -7.79 11.76 0.02
N VAL A 109 -7.56 12.32 1.21
CA VAL A 109 -6.30 12.15 1.94
C VAL A 109 -6.58 11.42 3.25
N PHE A 110 -5.84 10.34 3.46
CA PHE A 110 -5.91 9.51 4.65
C PHE A 110 -4.62 9.60 5.46
N GLN A 111 -4.78 9.65 6.78
CA GLN A 111 -3.73 9.47 7.76
C GLN A 111 -3.80 8.04 8.29
N VAL A 112 -2.67 7.32 8.33
CA VAL A 112 -2.57 5.99 8.91
C VAL A 112 -1.75 6.07 10.20
N LEU A 113 -2.34 5.65 11.30
CA LEU A 113 -1.79 5.67 12.65
C LEU A 113 -1.51 4.22 13.09
N ASP A 114 -0.39 3.98 13.75
CA ASP A 114 -0.13 2.70 14.43
C ASP A 114 -0.88 2.59 15.76
N LYS A 115 -0.74 1.44 16.45
CA LYS A 115 -1.32 1.18 17.77
C LYS A 115 -0.93 2.19 18.86
N GLU A 116 0.18 2.89 18.68
CA GLU A 116 0.70 3.92 19.60
C GLU A 116 0.19 5.33 19.23
N GLY A 117 -0.60 5.45 18.16
CA GLY A 117 -1.14 6.71 17.67
C GLY A 117 -0.15 7.53 16.85
N LYS A 118 0.98 6.94 16.42
CA LYS A 118 1.97 7.63 15.59
C LYS A 118 1.60 7.53 14.12
N GLU A 119 1.71 8.64 13.39
CA GLU A 119 1.50 8.67 11.93
C GLU A 119 2.63 7.90 11.23
N VAL A 120 2.26 6.80 10.56
CA VAL A 120 3.19 5.95 9.81
C VAL A 120 3.09 6.16 8.31
N ALA A 121 1.94 6.66 7.82
CA ALA A 121 1.74 6.98 6.41
C ALA A 121 0.66 8.06 6.20
N ARG A 122 0.79 8.77 5.07
CA ARG A 122 -0.23 9.66 4.52
C ARG A 122 -0.50 9.28 3.07
N LEU A 123 -1.75 9.01 2.74
CA LEU A 123 -2.17 8.37 1.49
C LEU A 123 -3.17 9.26 0.76
N THR A 124 -2.95 9.50 -0.54
CA THR A 124 -3.87 10.30 -1.37
C THR A 124 -4.41 9.45 -2.51
N THR A 125 -5.73 9.44 -2.71
CA THR A 125 -6.36 8.65 -3.78
C THR A 125 -6.10 9.24 -5.17
N ASP A 126 -5.80 8.37 -6.13
CA ASP A 126 -5.56 8.69 -7.54
C ASP A 126 -6.86 8.91 -8.34
N GLU A 127 -6.74 9.11 -9.66
CA GLU A 127 -7.88 9.26 -10.58
C GLU A 127 -8.86 8.08 -10.57
N LYS A 128 -8.39 6.89 -10.19
CA LYS A 128 -9.20 5.67 -10.08
C LYS A 128 -9.76 5.49 -8.67
N GLY A 129 -9.62 6.50 -7.81
CA GLY A 129 -10.02 6.47 -6.41
C GLY A 129 -9.21 5.49 -5.57
N LYS A 130 -8.02 5.07 -6.00
CA LYS A 130 -7.21 4.07 -5.31
C LYS A 130 -5.95 4.67 -4.70
N VAL A 131 -5.49 4.07 -3.60
CA VAL A 131 -4.16 4.32 -3.05
C VAL A 131 -3.67 3.09 -2.30
N ILE A 132 -2.37 2.81 -2.41
CA ILE A 132 -1.71 1.71 -1.72
C ILE A 132 -0.61 2.30 -0.82
N SER A 133 -0.54 1.84 0.43
CA SER A 133 0.49 2.26 1.36
C SER A 133 1.88 1.75 0.97
N LYS A 134 2.91 2.39 1.51
CA LYS A 134 4.23 1.76 1.65
C LYS A 134 4.12 0.49 2.51
N GLN A 135 5.19 -0.30 2.55
CA GLN A 135 5.27 -1.46 3.43
C GLN A 135 5.09 -1.03 4.90
N LEU A 136 4.15 -1.68 5.59
CA LEU A 136 3.85 -1.48 7.01
C LEU A 136 4.12 -2.79 7.76
N VAL A 137 4.55 -2.72 9.01
CA VAL A 137 4.78 -3.92 9.84
C VAL A 137 3.45 -4.63 10.11
N LEU A 138 3.49 -5.90 10.49
CA LEU A 138 2.29 -6.60 10.94
C LEU A 138 1.75 -5.94 12.22
N GLY A 139 0.43 -5.81 12.34
CA GLY A 139 -0.21 -5.20 13.48
C GLY A 139 -1.47 -4.40 13.14
N LYS A 140 -2.00 -3.73 14.15
CA LYS A 140 -3.21 -2.92 14.08
C LYS A 140 -2.90 -1.48 13.71
N TYR A 141 -3.76 -0.93 12.86
CA TYR A 141 -3.67 0.43 12.35
C TYR A 141 -5.05 1.09 12.38
N THR A 142 -5.05 2.40 12.63
CA THR A 142 -6.22 3.26 12.54
C THR A 142 -6.06 4.21 11.37
N ILE A 143 -7.06 4.25 10.48
CA ILE A 143 -7.07 5.09 9.29
C ILE A 143 -8.09 6.19 9.50
N LYS A 144 -7.67 7.44 9.28
CA LYS A 144 -8.53 8.63 9.37
C LYS A 144 -8.55 9.36 8.03
N GLU A 145 -9.72 9.68 7.51
CA GLU A 145 -9.82 10.63 6.41
C GLU A 145 -9.58 12.04 6.97
N ILE A 146 -8.53 12.71 6.49
CA ILE A 146 -8.17 14.07 6.92
C ILE A 146 -8.56 15.13 5.88
N LYS A 147 -8.87 14.69 4.65
CA LYS A 147 -9.40 15.53 3.59
C LYS A 147 -10.34 14.71 2.70
N ALA A 148 -11.58 15.15 2.59
CA ALA A 148 -12.54 14.55 1.66
C ALA A 148 -12.23 14.91 0.20
N PRO A 149 -12.67 14.09 -0.77
CA PRO A 149 -12.77 14.47 -2.17
C PRO A 149 -13.60 15.76 -2.36
N ASN A 150 -13.32 16.49 -3.44
CA ASN A 150 -14.06 17.71 -3.76
C ASN A 150 -15.56 17.43 -3.92
N GLY A 151 -16.40 18.19 -3.20
CA GLY A 151 -17.85 18.04 -3.24
C GLY A 151 -18.41 16.91 -2.37
N TYR A 152 -17.60 16.32 -1.48
CA TYR A 152 -18.02 15.26 -0.55
C TYR A 152 -17.84 15.68 0.91
N MET A 153 -18.63 15.06 1.79
CA MET A 153 -18.49 15.22 3.23
C MET A 153 -17.30 14.42 3.75
N LEU A 154 -16.60 14.95 4.77
CA LEU A 154 -15.51 14.28 5.45
C LEU A 154 -16.03 13.13 6.32
N LEU A 155 -15.45 11.94 6.15
CA LEU A 155 -15.69 10.82 7.03
C LEU A 155 -15.05 11.08 8.40
N ARG A 156 -15.87 11.17 9.44
CA ARG A 156 -15.41 11.47 10.82
C ARG A 156 -14.97 10.23 11.58
N ASP A 157 -15.62 9.11 11.31
CA ASP A 157 -15.35 7.87 12.04
C ASP A 157 -14.06 7.23 11.51
N PRO A 158 -13.12 6.88 12.40
CA PRO A 158 -11.91 6.17 12.00
C PRO A 158 -12.23 4.75 11.55
N ILE A 159 -11.33 4.17 10.75
CA ILE A 159 -11.41 2.79 10.26
C ILE A 159 -10.23 2.02 10.82
N ASP A 160 -10.50 0.98 11.60
CA ASP A 160 -9.46 0.10 12.14
C ASP A 160 -9.23 -1.10 11.22
N VAL A 161 -7.95 -1.40 10.96
CA VAL A 161 -7.51 -2.54 10.16
C VAL A 161 -6.36 -3.26 10.85
N GLU A 162 -6.20 -4.55 10.57
CA GLU A 162 -5.10 -5.35 11.10
C GLU A 162 -4.39 -6.07 9.96
N ILE A 163 -3.07 -5.91 9.88
CA ILE A 163 -2.22 -6.63 8.92
C ILE A 163 -1.66 -7.85 9.65
N THR A 164 -1.97 -9.04 9.15
CA THR A 164 -1.52 -10.32 9.72
C THR A 164 -0.65 -11.09 8.73
N GLU A 165 -0.05 -12.19 9.19
CA GLU A 165 0.70 -13.08 8.29
C GLU A 165 -0.17 -13.69 7.20
N THR A 166 -1.45 -13.96 7.50
CA THR A 166 -2.43 -14.54 6.58
C THR A 166 -3.02 -13.50 5.63
N VAL A 167 -3.21 -12.26 6.10
CA VAL A 167 -3.78 -11.18 5.28
C VAL A 167 -2.82 -9.99 5.27
N ARG A 168 -1.87 -10.06 4.33
CA ARG A 168 -0.80 -9.07 4.17
C ARG A 168 -1.19 -7.85 3.35
N THR A 169 -2.29 -7.90 2.61
CA THR A 169 -2.81 -6.74 1.89
C THR A 169 -4.24 -6.51 2.33
N GLN A 170 -4.45 -5.52 3.18
CA GLN A 170 -5.78 -5.14 3.63
C GLN A 170 -6.43 -4.20 2.64
N LYS A 171 -7.43 -4.74 1.93
CA LYS A 171 -8.23 -4.00 0.97
C LYS A 171 -9.48 -3.46 1.65
N ILE A 172 -9.65 -2.15 1.64
CA ILE A 172 -10.82 -1.48 2.21
C ILE A 172 -11.49 -0.58 1.19
N THR A 173 -12.82 -0.57 1.19
CA THR A 173 -13.62 0.37 0.42
C THR A 173 -14.18 1.44 1.35
N VAL A 174 -13.86 2.70 1.08
CA VAL A 174 -14.27 3.84 1.90
C VAL A 174 -15.25 4.70 1.13
N LYS A 175 -16.47 4.84 1.66
CA LYS A 175 -17.58 5.57 1.05
C LYS A 175 -17.66 6.99 1.59
N ASN A 176 -17.90 7.99 0.73
CA ASN A 176 -18.30 9.34 1.18
C ASN A 176 -19.65 9.71 0.60
N THR A 177 -20.41 10.42 1.41
CA THR A 177 -21.66 11.04 0.99
C THR A 177 -21.37 12.36 0.28
N LYS A 178 -21.96 12.54 -0.90
CA LYS A 178 -21.88 13.78 -1.67
C LYS A 178 -22.49 14.94 -0.87
N ASN A 179 -21.86 16.11 -0.94
CA ASN A 179 -22.33 17.29 -0.25
C ASN A 179 -23.61 17.80 -0.93
N ASN A 180 -24.76 17.61 -0.29
CA ASN A 180 -26.02 18.21 -0.72
C ASN A 180 -26.15 19.63 -0.14
N TRP A 181 -25.22 20.51 -0.49
CA TRP A 181 -25.41 21.93 -0.23
C TRP A 181 -26.46 22.45 -1.23
N VAL A 182 -27.73 22.38 -0.84
CA VAL A 182 -28.79 23.12 -1.51
C VAL A 182 -28.55 24.58 -1.20
N ILE A 183 -28.25 25.41 -2.21
CA ILE A 183 -28.31 26.86 -2.04
C ILE A 183 -29.76 27.15 -1.61
N PRO A 184 -30.02 27.74 -0.43
CA PRO A 184 -31.37 28.15 -0.10
C PRO A 184 -31.83 29.12 -1.19
N ASN A 185 -33.04 28.95 -1.71
CA ASN A 185 -33.64 29.95 -2.59
C ASN A 185 -33.79 31.26 -1.78
N THR A 186 -32.78 32.12 -1.80
CA THR A 186 -32.85 33.47 -1.22
C THR A 186 -33.63 34.35 -2.19
N GLY A 187 -34.92 34.51 -1.91
CA GLY A 187 -35.89 35.19 -2.78
C GLY A 187 -37.34 34.72 -2.62
N GLY A 188 -37.67 33.86 -1.65
CA GLY A 188 -39.05 33.43 -1.36
C GLY A 188 -39.92 34.49 -0.67
N SER A 189 -41.17 34.14 -0.37
CA SER A 189 -42.26 34.98 0.18
C SER A 189 -41.93 35.91 1.36
N GLY A 190 -40.82 35.68 2.07
CA GLY A 190 -40.32 36.64 3.07
C GLY A 190 -39.86 37.97 2.46
N THR A 191 -39.22 37.97 1.28
CA THR A 191 -38.72 39.20 0.64
C THR A 191 -39.85 40.06 0.07
N THR A 192 -40.95 39.45 -0.41
CA THR A 192 -42.11 40.19 -0.90
C THR A 192 -42.80 40.97 0.20
N ILE A 193 -42.86 40.43 1.43
CA ILE A 193 -43.42 41.13 2.60
C ILE A 193 -42.62 42.41 2.91
N PHE A 194 -41.28 42.37 2.83
CA PHE A 194 -40.46 43.56 3.06
C PHE A 194 -40.67 44.65 2.00
N TYR A 195 -40.83 44.28 0.72
CA TYR A 195 -41.17 45.25 -0.33
C TYR A 195 -42.55 45.88 -0.10
N VAL A 196 -43.56 45.10 0.28
CA VAL A 196 -44.91 45.61 0.54
C VAL A 196 -44.92 46.57 1.74
N ILE A 197 -44.27 46.20 2.83
CA ILE A 197 -44.13 47.08 4.01
C ILE A 197 -43.37 48.36 3.64
N GLY A 198 -42.29 48.24 2.87
CA GLY A 198 -41.52 49.39 2.37
C GLY A 198 -42.37 50.34 1.53
N VAL A 199 -43.20 49.83 0.61
CA VAL A 199 -44.10 50.64 -0.22
C VAL A 199 -45.18 51.33 0.63
N ILE A 200 -45.75 50.63 1.62
CA ILE A 200 -46.75 51.20 2.54
C ILE A 200 -46.14 52.34 3.37
N LEU A 201 -44.94 52.16 3.91
CA LEU A 201 -44.23 53.19 4.66
C LEU A 201 -43.91 54.40 3.78
N MET A 202 -43.45 54.19 2.54
CA MET A 202 -43.20 55.27 1.58
C MET A 202 -44.47 56.08 1.29
N PHE A 203 -45.59 55.41 1.03
CA PHE A 203 -46.88 56.06 0.81
C PHE A 203 -47.37 56.81 2.05
N GLY A 204 -47.21 56.24 3.24
CA GLY A 204 -47.57 56.89 4.50
C GLY A 204 -46.80 58.20 4.72
N VAL A 205 -45.48 58.20 4.49
CA VAL A 205 -44.65 59.40 4.56
C VAL A 205 -45.06 60.43 3.51
N LEU A 206 -45.36 60.00 2.29
CA LEU A 206 -45.79 60.91 1.21
C LEU A 206 -47.13 61.58 1.52
N CYS A 207 -48.10 60.81 2.04
CA CYS A 207 -49.40 61.33 2.48
C CYS A 207 -49.26 62.29 3.66
N PHE A 208 -48.42 61.98 4.66
CA PHE A 208 -48.15 62.85 5.79
C PHE A 208 -47.48 64.15 5.36
N TYR A 209 -46.48 64.07 4.49
CA TYR A 209 -45.78 65.24 3.94
C TYR A 209 -46.72 66.14 3.14
N LYS A 210 -47.65 65.58 2.36
CA LYS A 210 -48.64 66.35 1.59
C LYS A 210 -49.70 67.01 2.49
N LYS A 211 -50.06 66.38 3.62
CA LYS A 211 -51.02 66.92 4.59
C LYS A 211 -50.47 68.10 5.40
N ASN A 212 -49.17 68.12 5.70
CA ASN A 212 -48.53 69.20 6.45
C ASN A 212 -48.03 70.38 5.58
N ARG A 213 -48.36 70.40 4.29
CA ARG A 213 -47.94 71.43 3.33
C ARG A 213 -49.07 72.38 2.91
N VAL A 214 -50.19 72.39 3.65
CA VAL A 214 -51.32 73.32 3.51
C VAL A 214 -51.33 74.28 4.68
#